data_AF-A0A4S8P2X8-F1
#
_entry.id   AF-A0A4S8P2X8-F1
#
_cell.length_a   1.000
_cell.length_b   1.000
_cell.length_c   1.000
_cell.angle_alpha   90.00
_cell.angle_beta   90.00
_cell.angle_gamma   90.00
#
_symmetry.space_group_name_H-M   'P 1'
#
loop_
_entity.id
_entity.type
_entity.pdbx_description
1 polymer ?
#
loop_
_entity_poly.entity_id
_entity_poly.type
_entity_poly.pdbx_seq_one_letter_code
_entity_poly.pdbx_strand_id
1 'polypeptide(L)'
;MSFDSFVATVLVDGRRLHFAAIVPQARLRVTLADPWEESEVLGSVIRLDTGEPGLRVAAPLQVEWANLHADRIITEATRVWASVTRHCSG
;
A
#
# COMPACT_ATOMS: atom_id res chain seq x y z
N MET A 1 8.91 -18.94 -10.56
CA MET A 1 8.15 -17.81 -11.11
C MET A 1 8.15 -16.71 -10.06
N SER A 2 9.16 -15.83 -10.09
CA SER A 2 9.11 -14.61 -9.28
C SER A 2 8.22 -13.64 -10.02
N PHE A 3 7.01 -13.41 -9.50
CA PHE A 3 6.31 -12.18 -9.84
C PHE A 3 7.19 -11.08 -9.28
N ASP A 4 7.82 -10.27 -10.14
CA ASP A 4 8.37 -8.99 -9.73
C ASP A 4 7.20 -8.21 -9.12
N SER A 5 7.05 -8.33 -7.81
CA SER A 5 6.08 -7.54 -7.08
C SER A 5 6.53 -6.11 -7.28
N PHE A 6 5.77 -5.32 -8.04
CA PHE A 6 6.00 -3.89 -8.09
C PHE A 6 5.88 -3.36 -6.66
N VAL A 7 7.02 -2.97 -6.08
CA VAL A 7 7.11 -2.40 -4.74
C VAL A 7 7.40 -0.92 -4.91
N ALA A 8 6.40 -0.09 -4.60
CA ALA A 8 6.63 1.34 -4.42
C ALA A 8 6.90 1.63 -2.94
N THR A 9 7.89 2.47 -2.68
CA THR A 9 8.23 2.93 -1.33
C THR A 9 7.81 4.39 -1.18
N VAL A 10 7.02 4.68 -0.15
CA VAL A 10 6.52 6.04 0.11
C VAL A 10 6.72 6.41 1.57
N LEU A 11 7.03 7.68 1.84
CA LEU A 11 7.15 8.22 3.19
C LEU A 11 5.83 8.90 3.61
N VAL A 12 5.18 8.35 4.63
CA VAL A 12 3.97 8.90 5.25
C VAL A 12 4.31 9.23 6.68
N ASP A 13 4.30 10.52 7.00
CA ASP A 13 4.55 11.03 8.37
C ASP A 13 5.77 10.40 9.07
N GLY A 14 6.91 10.39 8.38
CA GLY A 14 8.16 9.83 8.89
C GLY A 14 8.25 8.30 8.84
N ARG A 15 7.17 7.58 8.53
CA ARG A 15 7.18 6.12 8.36
C ARG A 15 7.23 5.73 6.90
N ARG A 16 8.10 4.77 6.59
CA ARG A 16 8.27 4.26 5.23
C ARG A 16 7.27 3.12 5.00
N LEU A 17 6.49 3.21 3.93
CA LEU A 17 5.50 2.22 3.53
C LEU A 17 5.92 1.58 2.21
N HIS A 18 5.85 0.26 2.16
CA HIS A 18 5.97 -0.53 0.94
C HIS A 18 4.58 -0.93 0.44
N PHE A 19 4.28 -0.55 -0.79
CA PHE A 19 3.08 -0.94 -1.51
C PHE A 19 3.41 -2.02 -2.51
N ALA A 20 2.87 -3.22 -2.32
CA ALA A 20 3.05 -4.34 -3.24
C ALA A 20 1.73 -4.67 -3.93
N ALA A 21 1.72 -4.69 -5.27
CA ALA A 21 0.54 -5.07 -6.03
C ALA A 21 0.24 -6.57 -5.91
N ILE A 22 -1.04 -6.90 -5.66
CA ILE A 22 -1.53 -8.28 -5.66
C ILE A 22 -2.33 -8.49 -6.95
N VAL A 23 -1.63 -8.70 -8.06
CA VAL A 23 -2.28 -8.92 -9.37
C VAL A 23 -3.00 -10.29 -9.34
N PRO A 24 -4.25 -10.40 -9.85
CA PRO A 24 -5.04 -9.41 -10.62
C PRO A 24 -5.99 -8.53 -9.78
N GLN A 25 -5.89 -8.54 -8.46
CA GLN A 25 -6.79 -7.77 -7.60
C GLN A 25 -6.42 -6.27 -7.67
N ALA A 26 -7.42 -5.40 -7.72
CA ALA A 26 -7.26 -3.95 -7.55
C ALA A 26 -6.95 -3.59 -6.10
N ARG A 27 -5.81 -4.09 -5.63
CA ARG A 27 -5.37 -4.13 -4.24
C ARG A 27 -3.86 -3.98 -4.15
N LEU A 28 -3.43 -3.17 -3.19
CA LEU A 28 -2.04 -3.06 -2.75
C LEU A 28 -1.93 -3.56 -1.31
N ARG A 29 -0.99 -4.47 -1.05
CA ARG A 29 -0.54 -4.78 0.32
C ARG A 29 0.32 -3.63 0.81
N VAL A 30 0.09 -3.21 2.05
CA VAL A 30 0.87 -2.15 2.71
C VAL A 30 1.67 -2.76 3.84
N THR A 31 2.98 -2.54 3.80
CA THR A 31 3.92 -2.99 4.84
C THR A 31 4.69 -1.78 5.37
N LEU A 32 4.84 -1.67 6.68
CA LEU A 32 5.75 -0.74 7.32
C LEU A 32 7.18 -1.26 7.13
N ALA A 33 8.02 -0.44 6.51
CA ALA A 33 9.40 -0.77 6.21
C ALA A 33 10.31 0.03 7.15
N ASP A 34 10.45 -0.46 8.37
CA ASP A 34 11.47 0.07 9.27
C ASP A 34 12.84 -0.47 8.86
N PRO A 35 13.87 0.39 8.71
CA PRO A 35 15.23 -0.07 8.42
C PRO A 35 15.88 -0.85 9.58
N TRP A 36 15.34 -0.76 10.80
CA TRP A 36 15.91 -1.35 12.02
C TRP A 36 15.07 -2.49 12.60
N GLU A 37 13.83 -2.68 12.12
CA GLU A 37 12.91 -3.72 12.60
C GLU A 37 12.42 -4.62 11.45
N GLU A 38 11.88 -5.79 11.80
CA GLU A 38 11.22 -6.64 10.82
C GLU A 38 10.01 -5.91 10.23
N SER A 39 9.87 -5.97 8.90
CA SER A 39 8.80 -5.25 8.21
C SER A 39 7.42 -5.77 8.61
N GLU A 40 6.61 -4.92 9.26
CA GLU A 40 5.27 -5.28 9.74
C GLU A 40 4.20 -5.04 8.66
N VAL A 41 3.28 -6.00 8.48
CA VAL A 41 2.16 -5.83 7.55
C VAL A 41 1.11 -4.91 8.16
N LEU A 42 1.06 -3.66 7.69
CA LEU A 42 0.05 -2.70 8.11
C LEU A 42 -1.36 -3.13 7.68
N GLY A 43 -1.49 -3.64 6.44
CA GLY A 43 -2.78 -4.05 5.89
C GLY A 43 -2.84 -4.00 4.38
N SER A 44 -3.95 -3.49 3.83
CA SER A 44 -4.13 -3.37 2.38
C SER A 44 -5.03 -2.20 2.00
N VAL A 45 -4.71 -1.54 0.89
CA VAL A 45 -5.65 -0.64 0.21
C VAL A 45 -6.37 -1.44 -0.87
N ILE A 46 -7.69 -1.35 -0.89
CA ILE A 46 -8.59 -2.10 -1.78
C ILE A 46 -9.46 -1.14 -2.59
N ARG A 47 -10.15 -1.69 -3.61
CA ARG A 47 -11.03 -0.94 -4.52
C ARG A 47 -10.29 0.19 -5.25
N LEU A 48 -9.05 -0.09 -5.63
CA LEU A 48 -8.19 0.89 -6.33
C LEU A 48 -8.59 1.09 -7.80
N ASP A 49 -9.46 0.24 -8.32
CA ASP A 49 -10.13 0.33 -9.61
C ASP A 49 -11.45 1.11 -9.56
N THR A 50 -11.88 1.55 -8.38
CA THR A 50 -13.10 2.34 -8.21
C THR A 50 -12.79 3.79 -7.82
N GLY A 51 -13.82 4.64 -7.79
CA GLY A 51 -13.71 6.00 -7.25
C GLY A 51 -13.65 6.07 -5.71
N GLU A 52 -13.70 4.94 -5.01
CA GLU A 52 -13.84 4.86 -3.54
C GLU A 52 -12.81 3.87 -2.92
N PRO A 53 -11.51 4.13 -3.08
CA PRO A 53 -10.47 3.30 -2.47
C PRO A 53 -10.55 3.36 -0.94
N GLY A 54 -10.16 2.26 -0.27
CA GLY A 54 -10.23 2.17 1.18
C GLY A 54 -9.09 1.38 1.79
N LEU A 55 -8.60 1.85 2.94
CA LEU A 55 -7.59 1.16 3.75
C LEU A 55 -8.26 0.15 4.68
N ARG A 56 -7.80 -1.10 4.63
CA ARG A 56 -8.07 -2.14 5.63
C ARG A 56 -6.82 -2.39 6.44
N VAL A 57 -6.85 -2.00 7.71
CA VAL A 57 -5.74 -2.20 8.64
C VAL A 57 -5.84 -3.60 9.26
N ALA A 58 -4.71 -4.31 9.30
CA ALA A 58 -4.59 -5.65 9.88
C ALA A 58 -3.60 -5.71 11.05
N ALA A 59 -2.81 -4.65 11.27
CA ALA A 59 -1.87 -4.52 12.38
C ALA A 59 -2.51 -3.82 13.58
N PRO A 60 -2.84 -4.53 14.69
CA PRO A 60 -3.50 -3.93 15.85
C PRO A 60 -2.66 -2.85 16.52
N LEU A 61 -1.35 -3.05 16.62
CA LEU A 61 -0.43 -2.10 17.24
C LEU A 61 -0.28 -0.79 16.44
N GLN A 62 -0.65 -0.82 15.16
CA GLN A 62 -0.51 0.31 14.24
C GLN A 62 -1.86 0.93 13.88
N VAL A 63 -2.97 0.45 14.45
CA VAL A 63 -4.32 0.82 14.03
C VAL A 63 -4.62 2.30 14.19
N GLU A 64 -4.20 2.89 15.31
CA GLU A 64 -4.41 4.32 15.58
C GLU A 64 -3.64 5.19 14.59
N TRP A 65 -2.37 4.90 14.38
CA TRP A 65 -1.52 5.61 13.42
C TRP A 65 -2.06 5.43 11.99
N ALA A 66 -2.41 4.21 11.59
CA ALA A 66 -2.93 3.91 10.26
C ALA A 66 -4.25 4.64 9.98
N ASN A 67 -5.14 4.72 10.97
CA ASN A 67 -6.40 5.45 10.86
C ASN A 67 -6.18 6.97 10.79
N LEU A 68 -5.26 7.50 11.61
CA LEU A 68 -4.90 8.93 11.58
C LEU A 68 -4.36 9.37 10.21
N HIS A 69 -3.65 8.49 9.51
CA HIS A 69 -3.04 8.77 8.20
C HIS A 69 -3.74 8.09 7.03
N ALA A 70 -4.95 7.55 7.21
CA ALA A 70 -5.63 6.72 6.24
C ALA A 70 -5.77 7.41 4.87
N ASP A 71 -6.22 8.67 4.85
CA ASP A 71 -6.41 9.44 3.61
C ASP A 71 -5.10 9.60 2.81
N ARG A 72 -3.99 9.83 3.52
CA ARG A 72 -2.68 9.96 2.89
C ARG A 72 -2.19 8.62 2.36
N ILE A 73 -2.37 7.54 3.12
CA ILE A 73 -2.03 6.18 2.67
C ILE A 73 -2.84 5.81 1.42
N ILE A 74 -4.13 6.09 1.41
CA ILE A 74 -5.04 5.83 0.28
C ILE A 74 -4.62 6.65 -0.94
N THR A 75 -4.35 7.95 -0.76
CA THR A 75 -3.90 8.84 -1.85
C THR A 75 -2.64 8.32 -2.54
N GLU A 76 -1.64 7.92 -1.74
CA GLU A 76 -0.39 7.38 -2.27
C GLU A 76 -0.59 6.01 -2.91
N ALA A 77 -1.42 5.15 -2.33
CA ALA A 77 -1.79 3.87 -2.93
C ALA A 77 -2.46 4.04 -4.31
N THR A 78 -3.36 5.01 -4.47
CA THR A 78 -4.00 5.31 -5.77
C THR A 78 -2.97 5.78 -6.81
N ARG A 79 -2.00 6.62 -6.41
CA ARG A 79 -0.90 7.06 -7.30
C ARG A 79 -0.03 5.88 -7.74
N VAL A 80 0.33 5.03 -6.78
CA VAL A 80 1.10 3.80 -7.03
C VAL A 80 0.34 2.88 -7.98
N TRP A 81 -0.95 2.65 -7.74
CA TRP A 81 -1.79 1.82 -8.59
C TRP A 81 -1.88 2.32 -10.03
N ALA A 82 -2.08 3.63 -10.23
CA ALA A 82 -2.07 4.25 -11.55
C ALA A 82 -0.71 4.12 -12.27
N SER A 83 0.40 3.98 -11.53
CA SER A 83 1.69 3.63 -12.11
C SER A 83 1.74 2.17 -12.55
N VAL A 84 1.25 1.24 -11.71
CA VAL A 84 1.22 -0.20 -12.02
C VAL A 84 0.39 -0.48 -13.27
N THR A 85 -0.85 0.03 -13.33
CA THR A 85 -1.77 -0.27 -14.44
C THR A 85 -1.31 0.30 -15.77
N ARG A 86 -0.62 1.46 -15.77
CA ARG A 86 0.02 2.00 -16.97
C ARG A 86 1.11 1.09 -17.53
N HIS A 87 1.89 0.43 -16.68
CA HIS A 87 2.91 -0.52 -17.12
C HIS A 87 2.34 -1.86 -17.61
N CYS A 88 1.16 -2.27 -17.12
CA CYS A 88 0.51 -3.52 -17.55
C CYS A 88 -0.31 -3.38 -18.85
N SER A 89 -0.48 -2.17 -19.39
CA SER A 89 -1.27 -1.90 -20.61
C SER A 89 -0.43 -1.82 -21.89
N GLY A 90 0.87 -2.15 -21.81
CA GLY A 90 1.83 -2.10 -22.91
C GLY A 90 2.23 -3.47 -23.44
#